data_AF-A0A430CW11-F1
#
_entry.id   AF-A0A430CW11-F1
#
_cell.length_a   1.000
_cell.length_b   1.000
_cell.length_c   1.000
_cell.angle_alpha   90.00
_cell.angle_beta   90.00
_cell.angle_gamma   90.00
#
_symmetry.space_group_name_H-M   'P 1'
#
loop_
_entity.id
_entity.type
_entity.pdbx_description
1 polymer ?
#
loop_
_entity_poly.entity_id
_entity_poly.type
_entity_poly.pdbx_seq_one_letter_code
_entity_poly.pdbx_strand_id
1 'polypeptide(L)' 'MVRFRIKAEHVEDVFAMLADVKIEPIHVQDRGDGGVAIEIGEISDEQGQAIAAAFRPEWSAIIGIIGGVPPLERH' A
#
# COMPACT_ATOMS: atom_id res chain seq x y z
N MET A 1 -8.06 3.71 -3.79
CA MET A 1 -6.64 3.97 -3.45
C MET A 1 -6.31 3.25 -2.14
N VAL A 2 -5.13 2.63 -2.04
CA VAL A 2 -4.71 1.88 -0.84
C VAL A 2 -3.40 2.44 -0.31
N ARG A 3 -3.30 2.63 1.01
CA ARG A 3 -2.08 3.08 1.68
C ARG A 3 -1.64 2.04 2.71
N PHE A 4 -0.40 1.59 2.59
CA PHE A 4 0.30 0.78 3.56
C PHE A 4 1.19 1.67 4.42
N ARG A 5 1.30 1.34 5.69
CA ARG A 5 2.44 1.74 6.52
C ARG A 5 3.31 0.51 6.67
N ILE A 6 4.59 0.55 6.34
CA ILE A 6 5.52 -0.59 6.39
C ILE A 6 6.71 -0.19 7.26
N LYS A 7 7.30 -1.12 8.02
CA LYS A 7 8.57 -0.85 8.70
C LYS A 7 9.70 -0.61 7.70
N ALA A 8 10.59 0.34 7.98
CA ALA A 8 11.66 0.73 7.06
C ALA A 8 12.52 -0.46 6.59
N GLU A 9 12.83 -1.42 7.48
CA GLU A 9 13.65 -2.60 7.13
C GLU A 9 12.99 -3.58 6.15
N HIS A 10 11.67 -3.46 5.90
CA HIS A 10 10.91 -4.35 5.01
C HIS A 10 10.40 -3.67 3.73
N VAL A 11 10.79 -2.43 3.47
CA VAL A 11 10.31 -1.66 2.30
C VAL A 11 10.71 -2.32 0.98
N GLU A 12 11.94 -2.80 0.88
CA GLU A 12 12.44 -3.47 -0.33
C GLU A 12 11.69 -4.77 -0.61
N ASP A 13 11.35 -5.55 0.43
CA ASP A 13 10.54 -6.76 0.28
C ASP A 13 9.13 -6.43 -0.26
N VAL A 14 8.53 -5.34 0.23
CA VAL A 14 7.23 -4.86 -0.25
C VAL A 14 7.31 -4.36 -1.69
N PHE A 15 8.38 -3.66 -2.08
CA PHE A 15 8.58 -3.26 -3.47
C PHE A 15 8.75 -4.44 -4.41
N ALA A 16 9.50 -5.47 -4.02
CA ALA A 16 9.62 -6.70 -4.79
C ALA A 16 8.25 -7.37 -4.98
N MET A 17 7.47 -7.49 -3.89
CA MET A 17 6.12 -8.04 -3.96
C MET A 17 5.18 -7.25 -4.88
N LEU A 18 5.22 -5.91 -4.83
CA LEU A 18 4.41 -5.06 -5.71
C LEU A 18 4.84 -5.19 -7.17
N ALA A 19 6.15 -5.29 -7.44
CA ALA A 19 6.68 -5.49 -8.79
C ALA A 19 6.24 -6.84 -9.39
N ASP A 20 6.22 -7.91 -8.59
CA ASP A 20 5.77 -9.24 -9.03
C ASP A 20 4.31 -9.25 -9.50
N VAL A 21 3.47 -8.40 -8.90
CA VAL A 21 2.05 -8.22 -9.27
C VAL A 21 1.81 -7.04 -10.21
N LYS A 22 2.89 -6.46 -10.76
CA LYS A 22 2.87 -5.35 -11.72
C LYS A 22 2.17 -4.09 -11.19
N ILE A 23 2.40 -3.77 -9.93
CA ILE A 23 1.91 -2.55 -9.28
C ILE A 23 3.09 -1.61 -9.04
N GLU A 24 2.96 -0.37 -9.51
CA GLU A 24 3.89 0.70 -9.19
C GLU A 24 3.33 1.58 -8.06
N PRO A 25 4.11 1.87 -7.00
CA PRO A 25 3.73 2.86 -6.00
C PRO A 25 3.52 4.25 -6.62
N ILE A 26 2.43 4.91 -6.24
CA ILE A 26 2.14 6.30 -6.62
C ILE A 26 2.90 7.27 -5.70
N HIS A 27 3.00 6.93 -4.42
CA HIS A 27 3.68 7.74 -3.44
C HIS A 27 4.42 6.89 -2.42
N VAL A 28 5.62 7.33 -2.04
CA VAL A 28 6.45 6.71 -1.00
C VAL A 28 6.93 7.83 -0.08
N GLN A 29 6.64 7.71 1.21
CA GLN A 29 6.94 8.74 2.20
C GLN A 29 7.56 8.12 3.45
N ASP A 30 8.79 8.52 3.77
CA ASP A 30 9.37 8.30 5.09
C ASP A 30 8.60 9.12 6.15
N ARG A 31 8.15 8.46 7.21
CA ARG A 31 7.39 9.11 8.29
C ARG A 31 8.25 9.63 9.44
N GLY A 32 9.55 9.33 9.46
CA GLY A 32 10.47 9.70 10.52
C GLY A 32 10.26 8.94 11.84
N ASP A 33 9.35 7.96 11.86
CA ASP A 33 9.01 7.14 13.03
C ASP A 33 9.42 5.67 12.88
N GLY A 34 10.34 5.38 11.96
CA GLY A 34 10.78 4.03 11.59
C GLY A 34 9.83 3.33 10.61
N GLY A 35 8.77 4.00 10.16
CA GLY A 35 7.86 3.50 9.13
C GLY A 35 7.93 4.30 7.82
N VAL A 36 7.64 3.62 6.73
CA VAL A 36 7.45 4.18 5.39
C VAL A 36 6.00 3.99 4.99
N ALA A 37 5.36 5.05 4.52
CA ALA A 37 4.05 4.97 3.90
C ALA A 37 4.19 4.72 2.40
N ILE A 38 3.51 3.70 1.89
CA ILE A 38 3.48 3.34 0.47
C ILE A 38 2.03 3.44 0.00
N GLU A 39 1.78 4.27 -1.00
CA GLU A 39 0.46 4.44 -1.61
C GLU A 39 0.43 3.80 -2.99
N ILE A 40 -0.60 3.01 -3.25
CA ILE A 40 -0.86 2.40 -4.55
C ILE A 40 -2.24 2.82 -5.06
N GLY A 41 -2.41 2.72 -6.38
CA GLY A 41 -3.63 3.06 -7.09
C GLY A 41 -4.79 2.09 -6.83
N GLU A 42 -5.72 2.08 -7.76
CA GLU A 42 -6.70 1.00 -7.86
C GLU A 42 -5.99 -0.29 -8.29
N ILE A 43 -6.46 -1.41 -7.75
CA ILE A 43 -5.94 -2.74 -8.03
C ILE A 43 -7.11 -3.64 -8.44
N SER A 44 -6.83 -4.65 -9.26
CA SER A 44 -7.82 -5.69 -9.55
C SER A 44 -8.00 -6.64 -8.36
N ASP A 45 -9.09 -7.41 -8.38
CA ASP A 45 -9.32 -8.47 -7.37
C ASP A 45 -8.19 -9.50 -7.35
N GLU A 46 -7.66 -9.86 -8.52
CA GLU A 46 -6.53 -10.80 -8.66
C GLU A 46 -5.25 -10.25 -8.00
N GLN A 47 -4.94 -8.97 -8.23
CA GLN A 47 -3.83 -8.29 -7.58
C GLN A 47 -4.03 -8.18 -6.07
N GLY A 48 -5.25 -7.86 -5.63
CA GLY A 48 -5.60 -7.82 -4.20
C GLY A 48 -5.41 -9.17 -3.50
N GLN A 49 -5.81 -10.27 -4.15
CA GLN A 49 -5.58 -11.62 -3.64
C GLN A 49 -4.10 -11.97 -3.59
N ALA A 50 -3.32 -11.61 -4.62
CA ALA A 50 -1.89 -11.86 -4.66
C ALA A 50 -1.14 -11.08 -3.55
N ILE A 51 -1.48 -9.80 -3.35
CA ILE A 51 -0.95 -8.99 -2.24
C ILE A 51 -1.31 -9.65 -0.90
N ALA A 52 -2.57 -10.04 -0.70
CA ALA A 52 -3.02 -10.65 0.55
C ALA A 52 -2.30 -11.98 0.85
N ALA A 53 -2.01 -12.79 -0.16
CA ALA A 53 -1.29 -14.06 -0.01
C ALA A 53 0.22 -13.87 0.23
N ALA A 54 0.82 -12.85 -0.38
CA ALA A 54 2.24 -12.53 -0.22
C ALA A 54 2.54 -11.80 1.09
N PHE A 55 1.55 -11.08 1.64
CA PHE A 55 1.75 -10.24 2.82
C PHE A 55 2.27 -11.04 4.03
N ARG A 56 3.13 -10.39 4.81
CA ARG A 56 3.77 -10.97 5.98
C ARG A 56 3.52 -10.10 7.22
N PRO A 57 3.02 -10.66 8.34
CA PRO A 57 2.72 -9.88 9.55
C PRO A 57 3.89 -9.04 10.08
N GLU A 58 5.11 -9.53 9.92
CA GLU A 58 6.35 -8.89 10.36
C GLU A 58 6.63 -7.54 9.68
N TRP A 59 6.16 -7.36 8.44
CA TRP A 59 6.27 -6.09 7.69
C TRP A 59 5.54 -4.93 8.38
N SER A 60 4.61 -5.27 9.29
CA SER A 60 3.74 -4.35 10.04
C SER A 60 2.98 -3.43 9.09
N ALA A 61 1.77 -3.83 8.68
CA ALA A 61 0.85 -2.96 7.94
C ALA A 61 -0.37 -2.56 8.74
N ILE A 62 -0.63 -1.24 8.76
CA ILE A 62 -2.00 -0.75 8.80
C ILE A 62 -2.40 -0.56 7.33
N ILE A 63 -3.34 -1.37 6.85
CA ILE A 63 -3.94 -1.18 5.53
C ILE A 63 -5.05 -0.15 5.69
N GLY A 64 -4.79 1.07 5.25
CA GLY A 64 -5.83 2.06 5.04
C GLY A 64 -6.40 1.90 3.64
N ILE A 65 -7.60 1.35 3.50
CA ILE A 65 -8.36 1.50 2.26
C ILE A 65 -8.92 2.93 2.29
N ILE A 66 -8.36 3.83 1.47
CA ILE A 66 -9.02 5.12 1.22
C ILE A 66 -10.13 4.83 0.21
N GLY A 67 -11.22 4.31 0.74
CA GLY A 67 -12.49 4.09 0.05
C GLY A 67 -13.43 5.22 0.44
N GLY A 68 -13.56 6.20 -0.43
CA GLY A 68 -14.53 7.27 -0.25
C GLY A 68 -14.42 8.26 -1.39
N VAL A 69 -15.43 8.28 -2.26
CA VAL A 69 -15.71 9.47 -3.07
C VAL A 69 -15.81 10.64 -2.08
N PRO A 70 -15.08 11.75 -2.27
CA PRO A 70 -15.34 12.96 -1.49
C PRO A 70 -16.83 13.26 -1.58
N PRO A 71 -17.54 13.64 -0.49
CA PRO A 71 -18.93 14.08 -0.64
C PRO A 71 -18.93 15.16 -1.72
N LEU A 72 -19.73 14.97 -2.78
CA LEU A 72 -19.89 15.93 -3.87
C LEU A 72 -20.02 17.32 -3.24
N GLU A 73 -19.05 18.20 -3.49
CA GLU A 73 -19.22 19.62 -3.16
C GLU A 73 -20.40 20.11 -4.00
N ARG A 74 -21.57 20.23 -3.35
CA ARG A 74 -22.70 20.95 -3.91
C ARG A 74 -22.34 22.42 -3.87
N HIS A 75 -21.98 22.99 -5.01
CA HIS A 75 -22.09 24.41 -5.28
C HIS A 75 -22.64 24.63 -6.69
#